data_AF-A0AAN4Z067-F1
#
_entry.id   AF-A0AAN4Z067-F1
#
_cell.length_a   1.000
_cell.length_b   1.000
_cell.length_c   1.000
_cell.angle_alpha   90.00
_cell.angle_beta   90.00
_cell.angle_gamma   90.00
#
_symmetry.space_group_name_H-M   'P 1'
#
loop_
_entity.id
_entity.type
_entity.pdbx_description
1 polymer ?
#
loop_
_entity_poly.entity_id
_entity_poly.type
_entity_poly.pdbx_seq_one_letter_code
_entity_poly.pdbx_strand_id
1 'polypeptide(L)'
;MSKHLSRFSHHPRAASGPLECPYEVITIAIESSAPGIAGVLTVRSQGRDIITSCQFNKGSAFSEEERNVFKLHGLLPPNIQTLEEQVQRAFQQYKSRPDALAKNTFMASMKAQNEVLYYKVRLCAVNFSR
;
A
#
# COMPACT_ATOMS: atom_id res chain seq x y z
N MET A 1 -51.42 -21.38 17.77
CA MET A 1 -50.65 -20.36 17.02
C MET A 1 -49.85 -21.09 15.94
N SER A 2 -49.99 -20.65 14.67
CA SER A 2 -49.30 -20.98 13.39
C SER A 2 -48.42 -22.26 13.32
N LYS A 3 -48.75 -23.32 12.56
CA LYS A 3 -48.61 -23.54 11.08
C LYS A 3 -47.23 -23.13 10.53
N HIS A 4 -46.53 -23.82 9.61
CA HIS A 4 -46.43 -25.19 9.10
C HIS A 4 -45.25 -25.15 8.08
N LEU A 5 -44.55 -26.27 7.89
CA LEU A 5 -43.83 -26.71 6.68
C LEU A 5 -42.47 -26.12 6.24
N SER A 6 -41.61 -27.09 5.94
CA SER A 6 -40.30 -27.11 5.27
C SER A 6 -40.27 -26.58 3.84
N ARG A 7 -39.12 -26.05 3.39
CA ARG A 7 -38.69 -26.17 1.98
C ARG A 7 -37.18 -26.10 1.82
N PHE A 8 -36.63 -27.15 1.21
CA PHE A 8 -35.32 -27.17 0.56
C PHE A 8 -35.26 -26.16 -0.60
N SER A 9 -34.02 -25.93 -1.07
CA SER A 9 -33.62 -25.38 -2.38
C SER A 9 -33.47 -23.87 -2.49
N HIS A 10 -32.19 -23.47 -2.51
CA HIS A 10 -31.51 -22.74 -3.58
C HIS A 10 -30.51 -21.76 -2.96
N HIS A 11 -29.22 -22.12 -3.01
CA HIS A 11 -28.19 -21.10 -3.13
C HIS A 11 -28.62 -20.17 -4.28
N PRO A 12 -28.62 -18.84 -4.09
CA PRO A 12 -28.81 -17.95 -5.23
C PRO A 12 -27.68 -18.26 -6.21
N ARG A 13 -28.09 -18.93 -7.29
CA ARG A 13 -27.35 -19.10 -8.53
C ARG A 13 -26.68 -17.77 -8.81
N ALA A 14 -25.36 -17.76 -8.89
CA ALA A 14 -24.58 -16.59 -9.28
C ALA A 14 -25.32 -15.90 -10.42
N ALA A 15 -25.90 -14.73 -10.12
CA ALA A 15 -26.61 -13.97 -11.11
C ALA A 15 -25.58 -13.68 -12.20
N SER A 16 -25.94 -14.09 -13.42
CA SER A 16 -25.26 -13.79 -14.66
C SER A 16 -25.37 -12.30 -14.98
N GLY A 17 -24.90 -11.44 -14.07
CA GLY A 17 -24.52 -10.07 -14.33
C GLY A 17 -23.01 -10.02 -14.52
N PRO A 18 -22.47 -9.00 -15.22
CA PRO A 18 -21.03 -8.79 -15.19
C PRO A 18 -20.61 -8.72 -13.72
N LEU A 19 -19.51 -9.40 -13.36
CA LEU A 19 -18.84 -9.20 -12.08
C LEU A 19 -18.32 -7.76 -12.08
N GLU A 20 -19.20 -6.79 -11.87
CA GLU A 20 -18.81 -5.44 -11.52
C GLU A 20 -18.28 -5.53 -10.10
N CYS A 21 -16.95 -5.62 -10.02
CA CYS A 21 -16.23 -5.39 -8.79
C CYS A 21 -16.77 -4.09 -8.18
N PRO A 22 -17.33 -4.09 -6.96
CA PRO A 22 -18.00 -2.93 -6.35
C PRO A 22 -17.03 -1.80 -5.96
N TYR A 23 -15.79 -1.87 -6.43
CA TYR A 23 -14.74 -0.91 -6.13
C TYR A 23 -14.74 0.13 -7.23
N GLU A 24 -15.15 1.35 -6.89
CA GLU A 24 -14.98 2.50 -7.78
C GLU A 24 -13.52 2.58 -8.23
N VAL A 25 -13.33 2.80 -9.53
CA VAL A 25 -11.99 2.95 -10.13
C VAL A 25 -11.42 4.29 -9.67
N ILE A 26 -10.44 4.26 -8.77
CA ILE A 26 -9.78 5.47 -8.29
C ILE A 26 -8.69 5.86 -9.30
N THR A 27 -8.89 6.99 -9.98
CA THR A 27 -7.86 7.59 -10.83
C THR A 27 -7.15 8.66 -10.03
N ILE A 28 -5.84 8.49 -9.80
CA ILE A 28 -5.02 9.54 -9.20
C ILE A 28 -4.08 10.08 -10.27
N ALA A 29 -4.22 11.37 -10.57
CA ALA A 29 -3.20 12.11 -11.30
C ALA A 29 -1.99 12.27 -10.37
N ILE A 30 -0.95 11.46 -10.58
CA ILE A 30 0.33 11.68 -9.92
C ILE A 30 1.01 12.79 -10.72
N GLU A 31 0.94 14.02 -10.23
CA GLU A 31 1.71 15.12 -10.82
C GLU A 31 3.19 14.91 -10.51
N SER A 32 3.91 14.35 -11.48
CA SER A 32 5.37 14.28 -11.43
C SER A 32 5.95 15.67 -11.68
N SER A 33 6.76 16.19 -10.74
CA SER A 33 7.48 17.46 -10.92
C SER A 33 8.63 17.39 -11.94
N ALA A 34 8.85 16.23 -12.57
CA ALA A 34 9.89 16.04 -13.58
C ALA A 34 9.30 16.27 -14.99
N PRO A 35 9.85 17.20 -15.79
CA PRO A 35 9.37 17.44 -17.14
C PRO A 35 9.60 16.19 -18.01
N GLY A 36 8.52 15.60 -18.52
CA GLY A 36 8.57 14.53 -19.53
C GLY A 36 8.04 13.16 -19.11
N ILE A 37 7.56 12.97 -17.87
CA ILE A 37 6.98 11.70 -17.41
C ILE A 37 5.68 11.94 -16.64
N ALA A 38 4.69 12.59 -17.27
CA ALA A 38 3.35 12.69 -16.73
C ALA A 38 2.56 11.42 -17.05
N GLY A 39 2.91 10.31 -16.39
CA GLY A 39 2.16 9.07 -16.44
C GLY A 39 1.08 9.05 -15.35
N VAL A 40 -0.19 9.16 -15.72
CA VAL A 40 -1.29 8.91 -14.79
C VAL A 40 -1.44 7.40 -14.62
N LEU A 41 -1.28 6.90 -13.39
CA LEU A 41 -1.53 5.51 -13.06
C LEU A 41 -2.93 5.39 -12.43
N THR A 42 -3.84 4.71 -13.12
CA THR A 42 -5.16 4.38 -12.57
C THR A 42 -5.05 3.14 -11.68
N VAL A 43 -5.47 3.26 -10.41
CA VAL A 43 -5.37 2.18 -9.42
C VAL A 43 -6.77 1.73 -9.00
N ARG A 44 -7.08 0.45 -9.20
CA ARG A 44 -8.40 -0.13 -8.87
C ARG A 44 -8.45 -0.79 -7.49
N SER A 45 -7.62 -0.35 -6.55
CA SER A 45 -7.51 -0.94 -5.21
C SER A 45 -7.61 0.14 -4.13
N GLN A 46 -8.27 -0.18 -3.02
CA GLN A 46 -8.46 0.72 -1.87
C GLN A 46 -8.34 -0.05 -0.54
N GLY A 47 -8.31 0.68 0.57
CA GLY A 47 -8.34 0.11 1.92
C GLY A 47 -7.16 -0.82 2.18
N ARG A 48 -7.45 -2.07 2.57
CA ARG A 48 -6.39 -3.06 2.85
C ARG A 48 -5.61 -3.48 1.59
N ASP A 49 -6.24 -3.50 0.43
CA ASP A 49 -5.61 -4.04 -0.78
C ASP A 49 -4.42 -3.18 -1.21
N ILE A 50 -4.57 -1.85 -1.14
CA ILE A 50 -3.51 -0.92 -1.52
C ILE A 50 -2.32 -0.94 -0.54
N ILE A 51 -2.57 -1.09 0.77
CA ILE A 51 -1.48 -1.17 1.77
C ILE A 51 -0.76 -2.52 1.73
N THR A 52 -1.39 -3.58 1.21
CA THR A 52 -0.73 -4.88 1.02
C THR A 52 0.09 -4.96 -0.25
N SER A 53 -0.18 -4.10 -1.24
CA SER A 53 0.60 -4.04 -2.47
C SER A 53 1.90 -3.26 -2.26
N CYS A 54 3.04 -3.95 -2.35
CA CYS A 54 4.36 -3.34 -2.16
C CYS A 54 4.65 -2.18 -3.12
N GLN A 55 4.03 -2.19 -4.30
CA GLN A 55 4.21 -1.17 -5.34
C GLN A 55 3.46 0.13 -5.03
N PHE A 56 2.31 0.04 -4.36
CA PHE A 56 1.44 1.18 -4.09
C PHE A 56 1.49 1.65 -2.64
N ASN A 57 1.94 0.81 -1.71
CA ASN A 57 1.98 1.13 -0.31
C ASN A 57 3.02 2.23 -0.01
N LYS A 58 2.55 3.37 0.47
CA LYS A 58 3.38 4.50 0.94
C LYS A 58 3.57 4.51 2.47
N GLY A 59 2.97 3.57 3.18
CA GLY A 59 2.96 3.54 4.65
C GLY A 59 2.36 4.82 5.23
N SER A 60 3.05 5.48 6.16
CA SER A 60 2.60 6.76 6.72
C SER A 60 2.68 7.95 5.74
N ALA A 61 3.27 7.78 4.56
CA ALA A 61 3.45 8.85 3.58
C ALA A 61 2.27 9.04 2.63
N PHE A 62 1.17 8.30 2.82
CA PHE A 62 -0.10 8.68 2.17
C PHE A 62 -0.55 10.05 2.71
N SER A 63 -0.82 10.98 1.79
CA SER A 63 -1.36 12.30 2.14
C SER A 63 -2.77 12.19 2.73
N GLU A 64 -3.27 13.26 3.32
CA GLU A 64 -4.62 13.27 3.89
C GLU A 64 -5.69 13.03 2.81
N GLU A 65 -5.49 13.62 1.63
CA GLU A 65 -6.34 13.44 0.45
C GLU A 65 -6.30 11.99 -0.02
N GLU A 66 -5.12 11.39 -0.13
CA GLU A 66 -4.96 9.97 -0.51
C GLU A 66 -5.61 9.04 0.51
N ARG A 67 -5.50 9.34 1.80
CA ARG A 67 -6.14 8.55 2.87
C ARG A 67 -7.66 8.61 2.79
N ASN A 68 -8.23 9.76 2.44
CA ASN A 68 -9.67 9.91 2.17
C ASN A 68 -10.08 9.10 0.94
N VAL A 69 -9.38 9.30 -0.18
CA VAL A 69 -9.66 8.67 -1.47
C VAL A 69 -9.56 7.15 -1.38
N PHE A 70 -8.49 6.62 -0.78
CA PHE A 70 -8.26 5.18 -0.63
C PHE A 70 -8.91 4.57 0.62
N LYS A 71 -9.67 5.33 1.41
CA LYS A 71 -10.35 4.84 2.63
C LYS A 71 -9.39 4.19 3.63
N LEU A 72 -8.30 4.90 3.95
CA LEU A 72 -7.21 4.42 4.81
C LEU A 72 -7.31 4.89 6.27
N HIS A 73 -8.33 5.68 6.59
CA HIS A 73 -8.60 6.14 7.95
C HIS A 73 -8.79 4.96 8.91
N GLY A 74 -8.06 4.98 10.02
CA GLY A 74 -8.02 3.89 11.00
C GLY A 74 -7.14 2.68 10.61
N LEU A 75 -6.60 2.63 9.39
CA LEU A 75 -5.65 1.59 8.97
C LEU A 75 -4.19 2.02 9.10
N LEU A 76 -3.93 3.32 9.16
CA LEU A 76 -2.60 3.91 9.27
C LEU A 76 -2.47 4.77 10.54
N PRO A 77 -1.26 4.91 11.09
CA PRO A 77 -1.00 5.88 12.14
C PRO A 77 -1.43 7.30 11.72
N PRO A 78 -1.91 8.15 12.65
CA PRO A 78 -2.40 9.49 12.32
C PRO A 78 -1.31 10.40 11.77
N ASN A 79 -0.06 10.20 12.20
CA ASN A 79 1.05 11.02 11.73
C ASN A 79 1.37 10.73 10.24
N ILE A 80 1.40 11.78 9.42
CA ILE A 80 1.86 11.72 8.03
C ILE A 80 3.36 12.00 8.03
N GLN A 81 4.13 11.15 7.35
CA GLN A 81 5.58 11.31 7.25
C GLN A 81 6.00 11.51 5.81
N THR A 82 7.05 12.29 5.57
CA THR A 82 7.66 12.38 4.25
C THR A 82 8.44 11.10 3.92
N LEU A 83 8.71 10.86 2.63
CA LEU A 83 9.54 9.74 2.22
C LEU A 83 10.95 9.85 2.83
N GLU A 84 11.50 11.06 2.91
CA GLU A 84 12.81 11.35 3.48
C GLU A 84 12.89 11.00 4.97
N GLU A 85 11.86 11.35 5.76
CA GLU A 85 11.76 10.97 7.18
C GLU A 85 11.68 9.46 7.36
N GLN A 86 10.90 8.78 6.51
CA GLN A 86 10.84 7.31 6.51
C GLN A 86 12.20 6.70 6.19
N VAL A 87 12.92 7.23 5.20
CA VAL A 87 14.26 6.79 4.82
C VAL A 87 15.24 6.97 5.98
N GLN A 88 15.24 8.12 6.64
CA GLN A 88 16.13 8.39 7.77
C GLN A 88 15.91 7.38 8.91
N ARG A 89 14.65 7.17 9.31
CA ARG A 89 14.28 6.20 10.36
C ARG A 89 14.66 4.77 9.95
N ALA A 90 14.33 4.38 8.72
CA ALA A 90 14.63 3.05 8.19
C ALA A 90 16.15 2.79 8.12
N PHE A 91 16.92 3.79 7.72
CA PHE A 91 18.38 3.70 7.65
C PHE A 91 19.02 3.57 9.04
N GLN A 92 18.52 4.29 10.04
CA GLN A 92 18.96 4.11 11.43
C GLN A 92 18.68 2.69 11.92
N GLN A 93 17.49 2.16 11.62
CA GLN A 93 17.13 0.78 11.96
C GLN A 93 17.95 -0.27 11.20
N TYR A 94 18.37 0.02 9.97
CA TYR A 94 19.28 -0.82 9.20
C TYR A 94 20.68 -0.83 9.81
N LYS A 95 21.20 0.35 10.17
CA LYS A 95 22.52 0.51 10.80
C LYS A 95 22.62 -0.18 12.15
N SER A 96 21.54 -0.21 12.94
CA SER A 96 21.52 -0.87 14.25
C SER A 96 21.45 -2.39 14.19
N ARG A 97 21.27 -3.01 13.01
CA ARG A 97 21.25 -4.47 12.88
C ARG A 97 22.66 -5.06 13.12
N PRO A 98 22.76 -6.16 13.89
CA PRO A 98 24.04 -6.66 14.40
C PRO A 98 24.95 -7.23 13.31
N ASP A 99 24.38 -7.90 12.31
CA ASP A 99 25.15 -8.61 11.28
C ASP A 99 24.53 -8.43 9.88
N ALA A 100 25.23 -8.95 8.87
CA ALA A 100 24.84 -8.86 7.48
C ALA A 100 23.53 -9.61 7.16
N LEU A 101 23.26 -10.72 7.84
CA LEU A 101 22.04 -11.49 7.64
C LEU A 101 20.82 -10.72 8.18
N ALA A 102 20.91 -10.18 9.39
CA ALA A 102 19.88 -9.34 9.99
C ALA A 102 19.59 -8.09 9.16
N LYS A 103 20.63 -7.48 8.57
CA LYS A 103 20.51 -6.39 7.60
C LYS A 103 19.76 -6.83 6.34
N ASN A 104 20.08 -8.00 5.81
CA ASN A 104 19.40 -8.57 4.64
C ASN A 104 17.92 -8.84 4.93
N THR A 105 17.60 -9.50 6.04
CA THR A 105 16.21 -9.78 6.45
C THR A 105 15.39 -8.51 6.63
N PHE A 106 15.97 -7.48 7.26
CA PHE A 106 15.33 -6.17 7.40
C PHE A 106 14.99 -5.55 6.04
N MET A 107 15.96 -5.53 5.12
CA MET A 107 15.76 -4.99 3.77
C MET A 107 14.78 -5.82 2.94
N ALA A 108 14.76 -7.14 3.11
CA ALA A 108 13.79 -8.03 2.45
C ALA A 108 12.36 -7.78 2.93
N SER A 109 12.16 -7.65 4.25
CA SER A 109 10.86 -7.29 4.83
C SER A 109 10.37 -5.93 4.32
N MET A 110 11.29 -4.95 4.23
CA MET A 110 10.95 -3.63 3.70
C MET A 110 10.52 -3.70 2.24
N LYS A 111 11.26 -4.43 1.39
CA LYS A 111 10.91 -4.60 -0.02
C LYS A 111 9.53 -5.24 -0.20
N ALA A 112 9.19 -6.22 0.64
CA ALA A 112 7.90 -6.89 0.60
C ALA A 112 6.72 -5.97 0.99
N GLN A 113 6.99 -4.89 1.73
CA GLN A 113 5.95 -3.97 2.21
C GLN A 113 5.88 -2.68 1.41
N ASN A 114 7.01 -2.12 1.01
CA ASN A 114 7.12 -0.84 0.30
C ASN A 114 8.39 -0.84 -0.57
N GLU A 115 8.17 -1.02 -1.87
CA GLU A 115 9.25 -1.14 -2.84
C GLU A 115 9.98 0.20 -3.07
N VAL A 116 9.25 1.32 -3.06
CA VAL A 116 9.82 2.67 -3.24
C VAL A 116 10.77 3.02 -2.11
N LEU A 117 10.36 2.80 -0.86
CA LEU A 117 11.18 3.04 0.33
C LEU A 117 12.43 2.16 0.32
N TYR A 118 12.29 0.88 -0.05
CA TYR A 118 13.42 -0.04 -0.17
C TYR A 118 14.51 0.48 -1.12
N TYR A 119 14.14 0.89 -2.35
CA TYR A 119 15.13 1.39 -3.30
C TYR A 119 15.76 2.70 -2.85
N LYS A 120 14.96 3.60 -2.27
CA LYS A 120 15.48 4.88 -1.75
C LYS A 120 16.47 4.67 -0.61
N VAL A 121 16.17 3.80 0.36
CA VAL A 121 17.10 3.43 1.45
C VAL A 121 18.36 2.77 0.91
N ARG A 122 18.23 1.85 -0.05
CA ARG A 122 19.39 1.17 -0.67
C ARG A 122 20.31 2.16 -1.36
N LEU A 123 19.76 3.12 -2.11
CA LEU A 123 20.54 4.18 -2.76
C LEU A 123 21.21 5.10 -1.73
N CYS A 124 20.49 5.54 -0.70
CA CYS A 124 21.07 6.34 0.38
C CYS A 124 22.21 5.60 1.09
N ALA A 125 22.04 4.32 1.41
CA ALA A 125 23.08 3.51 2.06
C ALA A 125 24.38 3.43 1.24
N VAL A 126 24.28 3.36 -0.09
CA VAL A 126 25.44 3.42 -0.99
C VAL A 126 26.12 4.80 -0.94
N ASN A 127 25.34 5.87 -0.96
CA ASN A 127 25.87 7.25 -0.97
C ASN A 127 26.53 7.65 0.36
N PHE A 128 26.08 7.12 1.50
CA PHE A 128 26.71 7.36 2.82
C PHE A 128 27.94 6.48 3.10
N SER A 129 28.26 5.53 2.21
CA SER A 129 29.44 4.65 2.33
C SER A 129 30.62 5.12 1.48
N ARG A 130 30.50 6.28 0.82
CA ARG A 130 31.59 7.02 0.16
C ARG A 130 31.93 8.24 0.99
#